data_AF-A0A9D5UQI1-F1
#
_entry.id   AF-A0A9D5UQI1-F1
#
_cell.length_a   1.000
_cell.length_b   1.000
_cell.length_c   1.000
_cell.angle_alpha   90.00
_cell.angle_beta   90.00
_cell.angle_gamma   90.00
#
_symmetry.space_group_name_H-M   'P 1'
#
loop_
_entity.id
_entity.type
_entity.pdbx_description
1 polymer ?
#
loop_
_entity_poly.entity_id
_entity_poly.type
_entity_poly.pdbx_seq_one_letter_code
_entity_poly.pdbx_strand_id
1 'polypeptide(L)'
;QLPGLSSAQLNALSTTQLEGLETRHFAALSSIQIRGLNSSQLANLAASQLNAMSATLIKALNTAQLPGLNATQIEVLTTTQVAALSAAQMATLTTTQIGSFESTDVAVLTSAQIANMTSLQLGGLQAEQMTALSSGLFRALSSAQIKGLGSTLIQALGSTQLRTLTTGQVGALSSEQFKGLEANQLQQLSTTQIRALTATNVATLTTDQLDGLESSHLAALSSVQLRAMHSTQMQALTTTQLSGLSSLQLATLTSSEMAGLNSLQLSSLSYVQLNGLTSAQLSAWHDTQLDGLSAQQLGELANTQLAGLSSAIFGSLADTQLGSLSSAKIAKLSTGQMAALTSSAIYALSVSQVNGLTSAQLQALTSTQIAALSVTQLDALSVAQVKAIATSWNGTTRNFQTGQDAWMLRGITDTQITLLDAAHDSGSSAMSVLFDV
;
A
#
# COMPACT_ATOMS: atom_id res chain seq x y z
N GLN A 1 63.57 24.84 21.56
CA GLN A 1 63.33 26.15 20.91
C GLN A 1 61.90 26.29 20.40
N LEU A 2 61.27 25.26 19.82
CA LEU A 2 59.88 25.31 19.35
C LEU A 2 58.82 25.78 20.36
N PRO A 3 58.80 25.32 21.63
CA PRO A 3 57.86 25.83 22.61
C PRO A 3 57.98 27.35 22.88
N GLY A 4 59.12 27.96 22.54
CA GLY A 4 59.36 29.40 22.70
C GLY A 4 58.99 30.26 21.49
N LEU A 5 58.54 29.67 20.37
CA LEU A 5 58.11 30.44 19.20
C LEU A 5 56.72 31.04 19.43
N SER A 6 56.51 32.30 19.03
CA SER A 6 55.18 32.88 18.95
C SER A 6 54.37 32.24 17.81
N SER A 7 53.04 32.40 17.83
CA SER A 7 52.16 31.95 16.74
C SER A 7 52.53 32.59 15.39
N ALA A 8 52.97 33.85 15.38
CA ALA A 8 53.43 34.55 14.19
C ALA A 8 54.76 33.98 13.66
N GLN A 9 55.69 33.66 14.56
CA GLN A 9 56.95 33.02 14.18
C GLN A 9 56.74 31.61 13.63
N LEU A 10 55.79 30.86 14.19
CA LEU A 10 55.40 29.54 13.69
C LEU A 10 54.76 29.65 12.28
N ASN A 11 53.89 30.64 12.05
CA ASN A 11 53.29 30.91 10.74
C ASN A 11 54.33 31.30 9.68
N ALA A 12 55.43 31.95 10.09
CA ALA A 12 56.50 32.36 9.19
C ALA A 12 57.38 31.19 8.70
N LEU A 13 57.26 29.99 9.29
CA LEU A 13 57.99 28.81 8.83
C LEU A 13 57.44 28.32 7.48
N SER A 14 58.32 27.94 6.57
CA SER A 14 57.91 27.30 5.33
C SER A 14 57.29 25.93 5.58
N THR A 15 56.50 25.43 4.63
CA THR A 15 55.91 24.09 4.68
C THR A 15 56.99 23.01 4.83
N THR A 16 58.11 23.13 4.12
CA THR A 16 59.27 22.24 4.22
C THR A 16 59.95 22.30 5.60
N GLN A 17 60.05 23.49 6.20
CA GLN A 17 60.62 23.63 7.55
C GLN A 17 59.74 22.95 8.60
N LEU A 18 58.41 23.06 8.46
CA LEU A 18 57.47 22.38 9.34
C LEU A 18 57.45 20.87 9.14
N GLU A 19 57.46 20.40 7.90
CA GLU A 19 57.52 18.98 7.56
C GLU A 19 58.78 18.31 8.11
N GLY A 20 59.92 19.03 8.14
CA GLY A 20 61.17 18.54 8.73
C GLY A 20 61.19 18.41 10.26
N LEU A 21 60.14 18.84 10.98
CA LEU A 21 60.10 18.73 12.44
C LEU A 21 59.69 17.33 12.91
N GLU A 22 60.38 16.80 13.92
CA GLU A 22 59.97 15.53 14.54
C GLU A 22 58.61 15.62 15.27
N THR A 23 57.91 14.48 15.38
CA THR A 23 56.59 14.35 16.06
C THR A 23 56.57 14.91 17.50
N ARG A 24 57.66 14.71 18.26
CA ARG A 24 57.79 15.26 19.62
C ARG A 24 57.69 16.78 19.69
N HIS A 25 58.00 17.48 18.60
CA HIS A 25 57.86 18.94 18.55
C HIS A 25 56.39 19.35 18.52
N PHE A 26 55.58 18.66 17.72
CA PHE A 26 54.13 18.92 17.63
C PHE A 26 53.41 18.54 18.92
N ALA A 27 53.82 17.46 19.59
CA ALA A 27 53.30 17.09 20.90
C ALA A 27 53.57 18.16 21.98
N ALA A 28 54.62 18.97 21.82
CA ALA A 28 55.03 20.01 22.77
C ALA A 28 54.50 21.42 22.45
N LEU A 29 53.74 21.60 21.36
CA LEU A 29 53.15 22.90 21.01
C LEU A 29 51.99 23.25 21.95
N SER A 30 51.73 24.54 22.11
CA SER A 30 50.55 25.07 22.79
C SER A 30 49.38 25.30 21.82
N SER A 31 48.16 25.36 22.34
CA SER A 31 46.96 25.72 21.57
C SER A 31 47.03 27.11 20.93
N ILE A 32 47.88 28.03 21.44
CA ILE A 32 48.09 29.35 20.83
C ILE A 32 48.99 29.22 19.60
N GLN A 33 50.06 28.42 19.70
CA GLN A 33 50.97 28.18 18.58
C GLN A 33 50.28 27.47 17.43
N ILE A 34 49.50 26.42 17.71
CA ILE A 34 48.74 25.69 16.68
C ILE A 34 47.77 26.59 15.91
N ARG A 35 47.12 27.56 16.58
CA ARG A 35 46.28 28.56 15.92
C ARG A 35 47.04 29.53 15.00
N GLY A 36 48.37 29.57 15.11
CA GLY A 36 49.24 30.33 14.22
C GLY A 36 49.47 29.69 12.86
N LEU A 37 49.29 28.37 12.73
CA LEU A 37 49.48 27.68 11.45
C LEU A 37 48.43 28.12 10.42
N ASN A 38 48.79 28.19 9.14
CA ASN A 38 47.82 28.39 8.06
C ASN A 38 47.43 27.05 7.40
N SER A 39 46.42 27.08 6.51
CA SER A 39 45.91 25.88 5.84
C SER A 39 46.95 25.18 4.97
N SER A 40 47.83 25.91 4.28
CA SER A 40 48.92 25.34 3.47
C SER A 40 50.00 24.66 4.30
N GLN A 41 50.28 25.18 5.49
CA GLN A 41 51.16 24.55 6.47
C GLN A 41 50.56 23.26 7.00
N LEU A 42 49.27 23.27 7.36
CA LEU A 42 48.56 22.06 7.79
C LEU A 42 48.51 21.00 6.69
N ALA A 43 48.22 21.38 5.45
CA ALA A 43 48.16 20.46 4.30
C ALA A 43 49.47 19.70 4.03
N ASN A 44 50.62 20.25 4.45
CA ASN A 44 51.96 19.66 4.27
C ASN A 44 52.47 18.88 5.50
N LEU A 45 51.73 18.85 6.61
CA LEU A 45 52.16 18.04 7.75
C LEU A 45 52.12 16.55 7.42
N ALA A 46 53.14 15.81 7.84
CA ALA A 46 53.11 14.36 7.77
C ALA A 46 52.00 13.81 8.68
N ALA A 47 51.39 12.71 8.25
CA ALA A 47 50.39 11.98 9.04
C ALA A 47 50.83 11.69 10.49
N SER A 48 52.10 11.30 10.67
CA SER A 48 52.69 11.03 11.98
C SER A 48 52.80 12.27 12.88
N GLN A 49 52.98 13.45 12.30
CA GLN A 49 53.04 14.72 13.06
C GLN A 49 51.66 15.09 13.60
N LEU A 50 50.61 14.92 12.79
CA LEU A 50 49.23 15.14 13.22
C LEU A 50 48.79 14.14 14.28
N ASN A 51 49.09 12.86 14.09
CA ASN A 51 48.75 11.82 15.08
C ASN A 51 49.45 12.06 16.44
N ALA A 52 50.66 12.63 16.44
CA ALA A 52 51.39 12.99 17.66
C ALA A 52 50.81 14.18 18.43
N MET A 53 49.90 14.97 17.84
CA MET A 53 49.24 16.08 18.52
C MET A 53 48.22 15.55 19.54
N SER A 54 48.12 16.17 20.72
CA SER A 54 47.03 15.82 21.63
C SER A 54 45.67 16.23 21.07
N ALA A 55 44.60 15.58 21.55
CA ALA A 55 43.22 15.95 21.22
C ALA A 55 42.90 17.43 21.56
N THR A 56 43.55 17.98 22.60
CA THR A 56 43.47 19.41 22.95
C THR A 56 44.05 20.32 21.88
N LEU A 57 45.13 19.90 21.21
CA LEU A 57 45.74 20.66 20.12
C LEU A 57 44.90 20.56 18.84
N ILE A 58 44.37 19.39 18.51
CA ILE A 58 43.43 19.24 17.38
C ILE A 58 42.19 20.10 17.60
N LYS A 59 41.59 20.06 18.80
CA LYS A 59 40.46 20.93 19.16
C LYS A 59 40.81 22.43 19.12
N ALA A 60 42.08 22.81 19.24
CA ALA A 60 42.50 24.21 19.19
C ALA A 60 42.56 24.78 17.76
N LEU A 61 42.56 23.94 16.72
CA LEU A 61 42.49 24.39 15.33
C LEU A 61 41.22 25.20 15.11
N ASN A 62 41.29 26.32 14.39
CA ASN A 62 40.12 27.11 14.07
C ASN A 62 39.40 26.56 12.81
N THR A 63 38.21 27.07 12.55
CA THR A 63 37.35 26.65 11.43
C THR A 63 37.90 27.00 10.04
N ALA A 64 38.85 27.94 9.94
CA ALA A 64 39.53 28.27 8.69
C ALA A 64 40.75 27.35 8.43
N GLN A 65 41.27 26.68 9.46
CA GLN A 65 42.43 25.80 9.39
C GLN A 65 42.07 24.38 8.96
N LEU A 66 40.96 23.83 9.49
CA LEU A 66 40.58 22.42 9.25
C LEU A 66 40.35 22.04 7.79
N PRO A 67 39.74 22.88 6.93
CA PRO A 67 39.64 22.57 5.49
C PRO A 67 40.99 22.43 4.78
N GLY A 68 42.09 22.88 5.41
CA GLY A 68 43.45 22.69 4.90
C GLY A 68 44.00 21.29 5.07
N LEU A 69 43.41 20.44 5.92
CA LEU A 69 43.83 19.04 6.03
C LEU A 69 43.39 18.24 4.79
N ASN A 70 44.22 17.33 4.31
CA ASN A 70 43.82 16.43 3.23
C ASN A 70 43.16 15.14 3.77
N ALA A 71 42.61 14.32 2.87
CA ALA A 71 41.95 13.05 3.19
C ALA A 71 42.82 12.12 4.05
N THR A 72 44.07 11.89 3.62
CA THR A 72 45.03 11.02 4.31
C THR A 72 45.37 11.53 5.72
N GLN A 73 45.38 12.85 5.91
CA GLN A 73 45.61 13.45 7.21
C GLN A 73 44.40 13.30 8.17
N ILE A 74 43.19 13.30 7.63
CA ILE A 74 41.97 13.03 8.41
C ILE A 74 41.89 11.56 8.80
N GLU A 75 42.18 10.66 7.86
CA GLU A 75 42.15 9.20 8.05
C GLU A 75 43.07 8.72 9.18
N VAL A 76 44.21 9.40 9.40
CA VAL A 76 45.16 9.03 10.46
C VAL A 76 44.89 9.68 11.82
N LEU A 77 43.84 10.49 11.94
CA LEU A 77 43.44 11.02 13.26
C LEU A 77 43.02 9.87 14.15
N THR A 78 43.42 9.91 15.41
CA THR A 78 42.93 8.96 16.39
C THR A 78 41.47 9.24 16.74
N THR A 79 40.72 8.22 17.11
CA THR A 79 39.33 8.34 17.62
C THR A 79 39.19 9.38 18.73
N THR A 80 40.19 9.53 19.60
CA THR A 80 40.20 10.54 20.67
C THR A 80 40.36 11.97 20.12
N GLN A 81 41.14 12.16 19.05
CA GLN A 81 41.26 13.44 18.37
C GLN A 81 39.97 13.80 17.63
N VAL A 82 39.33 12.84 16.94
CA VAL A 82 38.05 13.07 16.26
C VAL A 82 36.94 13.42 17.24
N ALA A 83 36.83 12.66 18.35
CA ALA A 83 35.86 12.95 19.41
C ALA A 83 36.05 14.33 20.06
N ALA A 84 37.26 14.90 20.02
CA ALA A 84 37.54 16.21 20.59
C ALA A 84 37.14 17.38 19.67
N LEU A 85 36.90 17.15 18.38
CA LEU A 85 36.44 18.19 17.46
C LEU A 85 35.12 18.78 17.96
N SER A 86 35.02 20.11 18.01
CA SER A 86 33.76 20.77 18.29
C SER A 86 32.76 20.62 17.14
N ALA A 87 31.48 20.84 17.43
CA ALA A 87 30.45 20.84 16.41
C ALA A 87 30.69 21.91 15.32
N ALA A 88 31.22 23.08 15.68
CA ALA A 88 31.57 24.13 14.73
C ALA A 88 32.74 23.73 13.81
N GLN A 89 33.71 22.99 14.34
CA GLN A 89 34.81 22.43 13.55
C GLN A 89 34.31 21.36 12.57
N MET A 90 33.46 20.44 13.05
CA MET A 90 32.85 19.40 12.21
C MET A 90 32.07 20.01 11.04
N ALA A 91 31.31 21.09 11.28
CA ALA A 91 30.55 21.80 10.26
C ALA A 91 31.41 22.44 9.16
N THR A 92 32.73 22.59 9.34
CA THR A 92 33.63 23.18 8.34
C THR A 92 34.37 22.18 7.47
N LEU A 93 34.35 20.89 7.83
CA LEU A 93 35.03 19.86 7.04
C LEU A 93 34.37 19.69 5.67
N THR A 94 35.16 19.42 4.64
CA THR A 94 34.66 19.11 3.30
C THR A 94 34.04 17.72 3.26
N THR A 95 33.24 17.44 2.23
CA THR A 95 32.66 16.09 2.04
C THR A 95 33.74 15.02 1.88
N THR A 96 34.85 15.33 1.21
CA THR A 96 36.00 14.43 1.08
C THR A 96 36.63 14.13 2.45
N GLN A 97 36.81 15.13 3.31
CA GLN A 97 37.34 14.93 4.65
C GLN A 97 36.39 14.09 5.51
N ILE A 98 35.08 14.37 5.48
CA ILE A 98 34.09 13.57 6.20
C ILE A 98 34.11 12.10 5.75
N GLY A 99 34.20 11.86 4.44
CA GLY A 99 34.29 10.52 3.88
C GLY A 99 35.59 9.78 4.19
N SER A 100 36.62 10.46 4.69
CA SER A 100 37.91 9.86 5.08
C SER A 100 37.98 9.42 6.54
N PHE A 101 36.96 9.67 7.36
CA PHE A 101 36.95 9.15 8.73
C PHE A 101 36.82 7.62 8.76
N GLU A 102 37.45 6.97 9.72
CA GLU A 102 37.21 5.54 9.92
C GLU A 102 35.82 5.30 10.55
N SER A 103 35.27 4.10 10.41
CA SER A 103 33.99 3.74 11.05
C SER A 103 34.05 3.85 12.59
N THR A 104 35.22 3.58 13.17
CA THR A 104 35.56 3.75 14.59
C THR A 104 35.50 5.22 15.03
N ASP A 105 35.88 6.15 14.16
CA ASP A 105 35.79 7.59 14.41
C ASP A 105 34.34 8.07 14.37
N VAL A 106 33.58 7.62 13.37
CA VAL A 106 32.16 7.97 13.24
C VAL A 106 31.33 7.44 14.42
N ALA A 107 31.69 6.28 14.96
CA ALA A 107 31.02 5.68 16.11
C ALA A 107 31.15 6.49 17.41
N VAL A 108 32.21 7.30 17.56
CA VAL A 108 32.46 8.13 18.76
C VAL A 108 31.96 9.57 18.62
N LEU A 109 31.34 9.92 17.49
CA LEU A 109 30.73 11.24 17.31
C LEU A 109 29.59 11.48 18.30
N THR A 110 29.35 12.76 18.57
CA THR A 110 28.29 13.24 19.45
C THR A 110 27.10 13.75 18.64
N SER A 111 25.93 13.77 19.27
CA SER A 111 24.72 14.33 18.64
C SER A 111 24.90 15.80 18.26
N ALA A 112 25.68 16.57 19.02
CA ALA A 112 25.98 17.96 18.70
C ALA A 112 26.83 18.12 17.43
N GLN A 113 27.81 17.24 17.22
CA GLN A 113 28.63 17.22 16.00
C GLN A 113 27.77 16.85 14.79
N ILE A 114 27.00 15.77 14.87
CA ILE A 114 26.11 15.32 13.78
C ILE A 114 25.04 16.36 13.46
N ALA A 115 24.41 16.99 14.46
CA ALA A 115 23.36 17.99 14.25
C ALA A 115 23.86 19.27 13.55
N ASN A 116 25.16 19.57 13.62
CA ASN A 116 25.75 20.73 12.93
C ASN A 116 26.31 20.39 11.55
N MET A 117 26.33 19.11 11.15
CA MET A 117 26.70 18.74 9.79
C MET A 117 25.61 19.11 8.79
N THR A 118 26.01 19.63 7.65
CA THR A 118 25.13 19.84 6.51
C THR A 118 24.69 18.51 5.90
N SER A 119 23.60 18.53 5.13
CA SER A 119 23.19 17.36 4.35
C SER A 119 24.26 16.92 3.34
N LEU A 120 25.02 17.85 2.75
CA LEU A 120 26.11 17.53 1.82
C LEU A 120 27.24 16.77 2.52
N GLN A 121 27.61 17.19 3.74
CA GLN A 121 28.62 16.49 4.54
C GLN A 121 28.16 15.08 4.89
N LEU A 122 26.91 14.91 5.34
CA LEU A 122 26.35 13.58 5.62
C LEU A 122 26.25 12.71 4.36
N GLY A 123 25.95 13.31 3.21
CA GLY A 123 25.97 12.62 1.91
C GLY A 123 27.37 12.22 1.43
N GLY A 124 28.44 12.74 2.05
CA GLY A 124 29.82 12.34 1.81
C GLY A 124 30.27 11.11 2.62
N LEU A 125 29.44 10.65 3.56
CA LEU A 125 29.69 9.41 4.29
C LEU A 125 29.60 8.19 3.36
N GLN A 126 30.38 7.17 3.66
CA GLN A 126 30.36 5.86 3.03
C GLN A 126 29.42 4.90 3.76
N ALA A 127 29.11 3.77 3.13
CA ALA A 127 28.21 2.76 3.70
C ALA A 127 28.69 2.22 5.06
N GLU A 128 30.00 1.94 5.21
CA GLU A 128 30.58 1.46 6.46
C GLU A 128 30.47 2.51 7.59
N GLN A 129 30.57 3.79 7.26
CA GLN A 129 30.43 4.88 8.22
C GLN A 129 28.97 5.08 8.63
N MET A 130 28.03 4.98 7.68
CA MET A 130 26.60 5.07 7.96
C MET A 130 26.11 3.97 8.89
N THR A 131 26.63 2.75 8.73
CA THR A 131 26.31 1.63 9.61
C THR A 131 26.98 1.72 10.98
N ALA A 132 28.07 2.49 11.11
CA ALA A 132 28.75 2.76 12.37
C ALA A 132 28.07 3.83 13.24
N LEU A 133 27.19 4.66 12.66
CA LEU A 133 26.37 5.59 13.44
C LEU A 133 25.49 4.82 14.43
N SER A 134 25.65 5.13 15.72
CA SER A 134 24.78 4.56 16.75
C SER A 134 23.32 4.98 16.54
N SER A 135 22.38 4.17 17.04
CA SER A 135 20.95 4.47 16.99
C SER A 135 20.62 5.85 17.58
N GLY A 136 21.29 6.25 18.67
CA GLY A 136 21.14 7.57 19.28
C GLY A 136 21.50 8.71 18.34
N LEU A 137 22.61 8.59 17.61
CA LEU A 137 23.05 9.60 16.63
C LEU A 137 22.12 9.64 15.42
N PHE A 138 21.72 8.47 14.93
CA PHE A 138 20.83 8.38 13.77
C PHE A 138 19.46 9.00 14.08
N ARG A 139 18.94 8.81 15.29
CA ARG A 139 17.71 9.48 15.76
C ARG A 139 17.84 10.99 15.91
N ALA A 140 19.07 11.49 16.10
CA ALA A 140 19.34 12.92 16.24
C ALA A 140 19.39 13.66 14.89
N LEU A 141 19.46 12.95 13.76
CA LEU A 141 19.41 13.56 12.44
C LEU A 141 18.05 14.25 12.22
N SER A 142 18.09 15.49 11.75
CA SER A 142 16.88 16.20 11.34
C SER A 142 16.28 15.59 10.07
N SER A 143 14.99 15.82 9.84
CA SER A 143 14.31 15.45 8.58
C SER A 143 15.00 16.04 7.34
N ALA A 144 15.57 17.26 7.44
CA ALA A 144 16.31 17.88 6.34
C ALA A 144 17.63 17.17 6.04
N GLN A 145 18.34 16.74 7.09
CA GLN A 145 19.56 15.93 6.95
C GLN A 145 19.25 14.56 6.34
N ILE A 146 18.21 13.86 6.82
CA ILE A 146 17.75 12.59 6.23
C ILE A 146 17.39 12.76 4.77
N LYS A 147 16.62 13.79 4.40
CA LYS A 147 16.23 14.06 3.01
C LYS A 147 17.43 14.31 2.09
N GLY A 148 18.54 14.80 2.63
CA GLY A 148 19.76 15.05 1.86
C GLY A 148 20.72 13.87 1.77
N LEU A 149 20.44 12.74 2.43
CA LEU A 149 21.17 11.49 2.20
C LEU A 149 20.87 10.96 0.79
N GLY A 150 21.86 10.47 0.07
CA GLY A 150 21.62 9.78 -1.20
C GLY A 150 20.83 8.48 -1.01
N SER A 151 20.14 8.00 -2.06
CA SER A 151 19.41 6.72 -2.03
C SER A 151 20.33 5.55 -1.70
N THR A 152 21.57 5.55 -2.18
CA THR A 152 22.59 4.54 -1.84
C THR A 152 22.87 4.45 -0.34
N LEU A 153 22.92 5.59 0.38
CA LEU A 153 23.16 5.58 1.83
C LEU A 153 21.92 5.11 2.60
N ILE A 154 20.72 5.41 2.09
CA ILE A 154 19.47 4.88 2.64
C ILE A 154 19.39 3.36 2.44
N GLN A 155 19.78 2.86 1.27
CA GLN A 155 19.85 1.42 0.99
C GLN A 155 20.91 0.72 1.85
N ALA A 156 22.01 1.38 2.20
CA ALA A 156 23.04 0.82 3.08
C ALA A 156 22.61 0.67 4.55
N LEU A 157 21.43 1.18 4.95
CA LEU A 157 20.97 1.09 6.33
C LEU A 157 20.63 -0.35 6.74
N GLY A 158 21.19 -0.76 7.88
CA GLY A 158 20.85 -2.02 8.53
C GLY A 158 19.52 -1.97 9.29
N SER A 159 19.05 -3.13 9.75
CA SER A 159 17.77 -3.26 10.48
C SER A 159 17.73 -2.45 11.78
N THR A 160 18.87 -2.22 12.43
CA THR A 160 18.98 -1.42 13.65
C THR A 160 18.70 0.06 13.36
N GLN A 161 19.30 0.62 12.31
CA GLN A 161 19.09 2.01 11.91
C GLN A 161 17.64 2.23 11.42
N LEU A 162 17.13 1.32 10.58
CA LEU A 162 15.77 1.40 10.05
C LEU A 162 14.72 1.41 11.17
N ARG A 163 14.84 0.51 12.17
CA ARG A 163 13.93 0.50 13.33
C ARG A 163 14.04 1.73 14.23
N THR A 164 15.13 2.48 14.13
CA THR A 164 15.39 3.67 14.95
C THR A 164 14.82 4.95 14.33
N LEU A 165 14.53 4.94 13.02
CA LEU A 165 13.97 6.11 12.34
C LEU A 165 12.70 6.60 13.03
N THR A 166 12.64 7.88 13.34
CA THR A 166 11.41 8.50 13.82
C THR A 166 10.40 8.63 12.68
N THR A 167 9.11 8.75 13.00
CA THR A 167 8.06 8.99 11.99
C THR A 167 8.30 10.26 11.18
N GLY A 168 8.85 11.32 11.80
CA GLY A 168 9.21 12.56 11.12
C GLY A 168 10.37 12.40 10.15
N GLN A 169 11.30 11.47 10.42
CA GLN A 169 12.37 11.14 9.48
C GLN A 169 11.85 10.27 8.33
N VAL A 170 11.01 9.26 8.61
CA VAL A 170 10.38 8.40 7.59
C VAL A 170 9.52 9.22 6.62
N GLY A 171 8.66 10.10 7.15
CA GLY A 171 7.82 10.98 6.32
C GLY A 171 8.60 12.06 5.54
N ALA A 172 9.88 12.25 5.84
CA ALA A 172 10.76 13.18 5.11
C ALA A 172 11.55 12.52 3.98
N LEU A 173 11.54 11.18 3.88
CA LEU A 173 12.17 10.46 2.78
C LEU A 173 11.54 10.88 1.44
N SER A 174 12.38 11.30 0.51
CA SER A 174 11.95 11.52 -0.86
C SER A 174 11.52 10.20 -1.51
N SER A 175 10.72 10.28 -2.58
CA SER A 175 10.34 9.09 -3.34
C SER A 175 11.54 8.34 -3.90
N GLU A 176 12.61 9.05 -4.27
CA GLU A 176 13.84 8.43 -4.77
C GLU A 176 14.57 7.62 -3.69
N GLN A 177 14.73 8.20 -2.51
CA GLN A 177 15.30 7.50 -1.36
C GLN A 177 14.46 6.29 -0.95
N PHE A 178 13.13 6.44 -0.97
CA PHE A 178 12.22 5.38 -0.61
C PHE A 178 12.19 4.23 -1.64
N LYS A 179 12.26 4.54 -2.93
CA LYS A 179 12.40 3.53 -4.01
C LYS A 179 13.69 2.71 -3.89
N GLY A 180 14.74 3.27 -3.28
CA GLY A 180 15.98 2.56 -3.01
C GLY A 180 15.91 1.52 -1.89
N LEU A 181 14.82 1.47 -1.10
CA LEU A 181 14.66 0.47 -0.04
C LEU A 181 14.29 -0.90 -0.64
N GLU A 182 14.89 -1.95 -0.11
CA GLU A 182 14.61 -3.33 -0.48
C GLU A 182 13.44 -3.92 0.32
N ALA A 183 12.86 -5.03 -0.17
CA ALA A 183 11.73 -5.71 0.47
C ALA A 183 12.01 -6.10 1.94
N ASN A 184 13.19 -6.68 2.19
CA ASN A 184 13.64 -7.06 3.54
C ASN A 184 13.81 -5.85 4.47
N GLN A 185 14.15 -4.66 3.93
CA GLN A 185 14.29 -3.42 4.70
C GLN A 185 12.92 -2.84 5.06
N LEU A 186 11.95 -2.88 4.15
CA LEU A 186 10.57 -2.48 4.42
C LEU A 186 9.94 -3.36 5.51
N GLN A 187 10.28 -4.66 5.53
CA GLN A 187 9.86 -5.57 6.59
C GLN A 187 10.39 -5.16 7.98
N GLN A 188 11.52 -4.45 8.06
CA GLN A 188 12.08 -4.00 9.35
C GLN A 188 11.38 -2.76 9.91
N LEU A 189 10.58 -2.05 9.11
CA LEU A 189 9.88 -0.86 9.57
C LEU A 189 8.72 -1.26 10.48
N SER A 190 8.55 -0.56 11.60
CA SER A 190 7.36 -0.73 12.44
C SER A 190 6.09 -0.22 11.74
N THR A 191 4.93 -0.71 12.18
CA THR A 191 3.62 -0.20 11.74
C THR A 191 3.45 1.30 11.92
N THR A 192 4.07 1.89 12.96
CA THR A 192 4.06 3.34 13.19
C THR A 192 4.90 4.10 12.17
N GLN A 193 6.02 3.54 11.73
CA GLN A 193 6.84 4.09 10.66
C GLN A 193 6.15 3.93 9.29
N ILE A 194 5.54 2.77 9.01
CA ILE A 194 4.75 2.55 7.78
C ILE A 194 3.61 3.57 7.68
N ARG A 195 2.89 3.83 8.78
CA ARG A 195 1.84 4.85 8.80
C ARG A 195 2.37 6.27 8.55
N ALA A 196 3.65 6.54 8.79
CA ALA A 196 4.27 7.84 8.54
C ALA A 196 4.68 8.07 7.08
N LEU A 197 4.60 7.05 6.22
CA LEU A 197 4.88 7.20 4.79
C LEU A 197 3.93 8.21 4.15
N THR A 198 4.41 8.97 3.16
CA THR A 198 3.50 9.82 2.39
C THR A 198 2.70 8.98 1.39
N ALA A 199 1.54 9.49 0.96
CA ALA A 199 0.79 8.90 -0.15
C ALA A 199 1.65 8.73 -1.42
N THR A 200 2.56 9.69 -1.67
CA THR A 200 3.49 9.64 -2.80
C THR A 200 4.51 8.49 -2.65
N ASN A 201 5.01 8.20 -1.44
CA ASN A 201 5.88 7.04 -1.24
C ASN A 201 5.13 5.73 -1.52
N VAL A 202 3.90 5.61 -1.02
CA VAL A 202 3.05 4.41 -1.21
C VAL A 202 2.72 4.19 -2.69
N ALA A 203 2.36 5.26 -3.42
CA ALA A 203 2.11 5.20 -4.87
C ALA A 203 3.34 4.74 -5.68
N THR A 204 4.55 4.90 -5.13
CA THR A 204 5.80 4.50 -5.79
C THR A 204 6.32 3.11 -5.42
N LEU A 205 5.66 2.39 -4.51
CA LEU A 205 6.05 1.03 -4.15
C LEU A 205 6.08 0.13 -5.38
N THR A 206 7.17 -0.59 -5.59
CA THR A 206 7.22 -1.67 -6.59
C THR A 206 6.50 -2.92 -6.08
N THR A 207 6.21 -3.86 -6.97
CA THR A 207 5.65 -5.17 -6.57
C THR A 207 6.60 -5.92 -5.65
N ASP A 208 7.90 -5.88 -5.93
CA ASP A 208 8.93 -6.53 -5.09
C ASP A 208 8.99 -5.90 -3.68
N GLN A 209 8.82 -4.58 -3.59
CA GLN A 209 8.74 -3.89 -2.31
C GLN A 209 7.46 -4.24 -1.54
N LEU A 210 6.34 -4.45 -2.24
CA LEU A 210 5.10 -4.90 -1.62
C LEU A 210 5.25 -6.30 -1.02
N ASP A 211 6.00 -7.20 -1.63
CA ASP A 211 6.28 -8.55 -1.08
C ASP A 211 7.01 -8.48 0.28
N GLY A 212 7.74 -7.39 0.55
CA GLY A 212 8.38 -7.13 1.84
C GLY A 212 7.43 -6.64 2.95
N LEU A 213 6.19 -6.27 2.61
CA LEU A 213 5.21 -5.82 3.60
C LEU A 213 4.45 -6.98 4.22
N GLU A 214 4.12 -6.87 5.50
CA GLU A 214 3.33 -7.85 6.23
C GLU A 214 1.87 -7.37 6.32
N SER A 215 0.95 -8.26 6.68
CA SER A 215 -0.47 -7.90 6.89
C SER A 215 -0.63 -6.79 7.94
N SER A 216 0.23 -6.77 8.97
CA SER A 216 0.28 -5.72 9.99
C SER A 216 0.69 -4.35 9.41
N HIS A 217 1.56 -4.32 8.40
CA HIS A 217 1.96 -3.09 7.70
C HIS A 217 0.79 -2.55 6.86
N LEU A 218 0.07 -3.41 6.14
CA LEU A 218 -1.12 -3.01 5.39
C LEU A 218 -2.22 -2.50 6.34
N ALA A 219 -2.43 -3.18 7.47
CA ALA A 219 -3.37 -2.75 8.51
C ALA A 219 -3.04 -1.36 9.08
N ALA A 220 -1.77 -0.95 9.06
CA ALA A 220 -1.32 0.33 9.58
C ALA A 220 -1.51 1.50 8.61
N LEU A 221 -1.72 1.24 7.31
CA LEU A 221 -1.92 2.28 6.31
C LEU A 221 -3.23 3.04 6.54
N SER A 222 -3.17 4.35 6.39
CA SER A 222 -4.33 5.23 6.36
C SER A 222 -5.12 5.04 5.05
N SER A 223 -6.38 5.49 5.06
CA SER A 223 -7.21 5.50 3.85
C SER A 223 -6.64 6.37 2.72
N VAL A 224 -5.90 7.43 3.05
CA VAL A 224 -5.23 8.29 2.06
C VAL A 224 -4.06 7.54 1.40
N GLN A 225 -3.29 6.76 2.17
CA GLN A 225 -2.20 5.94 1.64
C GLN A 225 -2.73 4.79 0.79
N LEU A 226 -3.79 4.10 1.25
CA LEU A 226 -4.41 3.01 0.48
C LEU A 226 -4.98 3.49 -0.86
N ARG A 227 -5.65 4.65 -0.89
CA ARG A 227 -6.13 5.27 -2.15
C ARG A 227 -5.02 5.81 -3.06
N ALA A 228 -3.78 5.87 -2.58
CA ALA A 228 -2.65 6.25 -3.41
C ALA A 228 -2.09 5.06 -4.21
N MET A 229 -2.50 3.83 -3.88
CA MET A 229 -2.07 2.63 -4.59
C MET A 229 -2.71 2.55 -5.98
N HIS A 230 -1.97 1.99 -6.93
CA HIS A 230 -2.42 1.76 -8.30
C HIS A 230 -2.87 0.30 -8.51
N SER A 231 -3.57 0.02 -9.61
CA SER A 231 -4.13 -1.30 -9.89
C SER A 231 -3.07 -2.42 -9.91
N THR A 232 -1.88 -2.16 -10.44
CA THR A 232 -0.77 -3.14 -10.44
C THR A 232 -0.28 -3.48 -9.04
N GLN A 233 -0.25 -2.50 -8.14
CA GLN A 233 0.11 -2.71 -6.74
C GLN A 233 -1.00 -3.48 -6.00
N MET A 234 -2.27 -3.16 -6.28
CA MET A 234 -3.40 -3.90 -5.73
C MET A 234 -3.37 -5.38 -6.17
N GLN A 235 -3.08 -5.66 -7.45
CA GLN A 235 -2.95 -7.04 -7.98
C GLN A 235 -1.78 -7.81 -7.36
N ALA A 236 -0.71 -7.13 -6.97
CA ALA A 236 0.48 -7.74 -6.38
C ALA A 236 0.30 -8.13 -4.91
N LEU A 237 -0.71 -7.60 -4.20
CA LEU A 237 -0.95 -7.97 -2.82
C LEU A 237 -1.27 -9.46 -2.69
N THR A 238 -0.64 -10.14 -1.74
CA THR A 238 -1.00 -11.51 -1.39
C THR A 238 -2.33 -11.54 -0.62
N THR A 239 -2.99 -12.70 -0.60
CA THR A 239 -4.19 -12.94 0.21
C THR A 239 -3.91 -12.74 1.71
N THR A 240 -2.73 -13.13 2.18
CA THR A 240 -2.27 -12.88 3.56
C THR A 240 -2.18 -11.39 3.86
N GLN A 241 -1.59 -10.58 2.98
CA GLN A 241 -1.50 -9.13 3.17
C GLN A 241 -2.89 -8.47 3.17
N LEU A 242 -3.77 -8.87 2.25
CA LEU A 242 -5.15 -8.36 2.19
C LEU A 242 -5.96 -8.68 3.44
N SER A 243 -5.73 -9.84 4.07
CA SER A 243 -6.39 -10.20 5.33
C SER A 243 -6.09 -9.21 6.47
N GLY A 244 -5.00 -8.44 6.36
CA GLY A 244 -4.65 -7.38 7.31
C GLY A 244 -5.53 -6.13 7.19
N LEU A 245 -6.19 -5.90 6.06
CA LEU A 245 -7.05 -4.72 5.89
C LEU A 245 -8.36 -4.86 6.67
N SER A 246 -8.69 -3.84 7.45
CA SER A 246 -10.01 -3.77 8.09
C SER A 246 -11.13 -3.50 7.08
N SER A 247 -12.37 -3.82 7.46
CA SER A 247 -13.56 -3.48 6.67
C SER A 247 -13.69 -1.97 6.44
N LEU A 248 -13.28 -1.13 7.40
CA LEU A 248 -13.27 0.32 7.27
C LEU A 248 -12.23 0.80 6.24
N GLN A 249 -11.05 0.20 6.21
CA GLN A 249 -10.03 0.51 5.20
C GLN A 249 -10.51 0.12 3.80
N LEU A 250 -11.07 -1.09 3.65
CA LEU A 250 -11.65 -1.54 2.39
C LEU A 250 -12.78 -0.61 1.92
N ALA A 251 -13.67 -0.19 2.81
CA ALA A 251 -14.75 0.75 2.49
C ALA A 251 -14.27 2.11 1.94
N THR A 252 -13.00 2.47 2.19
CA THR A 252 -12.42 3.74 1.74
C THR A 252 -11.74 3.70 0.37
N LEU A 253 -11.57 2.50 -0.21
CA LEU A 253 -11.02 2.31 -1.55
C LEU A 253 -12.00 2.82 -2.62
N THR A 254 -11.49 3.30 -3.74
CA THR A 254 -12.33 3.66 -4.88
C THR A 254 -12.58 2.44 -5.78
N SER A 255 -13.45 2.61 -6.78
CA SER A 255 -13.65 1.61 -7.82
C SER A 255 -12.36 1.26 -8.58
N SER A 256 -11.41 2.20 -8.71
CA SER A 256 -10.14 1.97 -9.41
C SER A 256 -9.25 1.00 -8.65
N GLU A 257 -9.09 1.18 -7.33
CA GLU A 257 -8.30 0.24 -6.51
C GLU A 257 -9.00 -1.13 -6.41
N MET A 258 -10.34 -1.14 -6.30
CA MET A 258 -11.11 -2.39 -6.27
C MET A 258 -11.04 -3.17 -7.59
N ALA A 259 -11.03 -2.50 -8.74
CA ALA A 259 -10.81 -3.12 -10.05
C ALA A 259 -9.39 -3.73 -10.19
N GLY A 260 -8.45 -3.30 -9.34
CA GLY A 260 -7.14 -3.91 -9.21
C GLY A 260 -7.12 -5.24 -8.44
N LEU A 261 -8.22 -5.71 -7.85
CA LEU A 261 -8.23 -7.00 -7.16
C LEU A 261 -8.60 -8.14 -8.12
N ASN A 262 -7.85 -9.23 -8.06
CA ASN A 262 -8.11 -10.46 -8.81
C ASN A 262 -9.04 -11.43 -8.04
N SER A 263 -9.48 -12.48 -8.72
CA SER A 263 -10.45 -13.46 -8.18
C SER A 263 -9.95 -14.18 -6.92
N LEU A 264 -8.65 -14.51 -6.84
CA LEU A 264 -8.06 -15.17 -5.67
C LEU A 264 -8.02 -14.23 -4.45
N GLN A 265 -7.72 -12.96 -4.68
CA GLN A 265 -7.73 -11.94 -3.64
C GLN A 265 -9.14 -11.73 -3.09
N LEU A 266 -10.13 -11.63 -3.98
CA LEU A 266 -11.54 -11.46 -3.59
C LEU A 266 -12.08 -12.69 -2.84
N SER A 267 -11.72 -13.90 -3.27
CA SER A 267 -12.10 -15.14 -2.59
C SER A 267 -11.50 -15.26 -1.18
N SER A 268 -10.39 -14.57 -0.91
CA SER A 268 -9.75 -14.57 0.41
C SER A 268 -10.36 -13.60 1.43
N LEU A 269 -11.23 -12.68 0.98
CA LEU A 269 -11.83 -11.70 1.88
C LEU A 269 -12.79 -12.38 2.87
N SER A 270 -12.61 -12.05 4.15
CA SER A 270 -13.51 -12.51 5.20
C SER A 270 -14.91 -11.91 5.05
N TYR A 271 -15.89 -12.54 5.70
CA TYR A 271 -17.25 -12.03 5.74
C TYR A 271 -17.34 -10.57 6.24
N VAL A 272 -16.58 -10.23 7.29
CA VAL A 272 -16.55 -8.87 7.85
C VAL A 272 -15.99 -7.86 6.85
N GLN A 273 -14.97 -8.24 6.10
CA GLN A 273 -14.37 -7.40 5.05
C GLN A 273 -15.33 -7.20 3.88
N LEU A 274 -15.95 -8.28 3.40
CA LEU A 274 -16.96 -8.22 2.33
C LEU A 274 -18.14 -7.32 2.73
N ASN A 275 -18.65 -7.47 3.96
CA ASN A 275 -19.71 -6.61 4.50
C ASN A 275 -19.30 -5.15 4.71
N GLY A 276 -18.00 -4.84 4.68
CA GLY A 276 -17.48 -3.47 4.69
C GLY A 276 -17.58 -2.77 3.33
N LEU A 277 -17.72 -3.52 2.24
CA LEU A 277 -17.75 -2.95 0.90
C LEU A 277 -19.04 -2.14 0.66
N THR A 278 -18.88 -1.00 0.01
CA THR A 278 -19.97 -0.11 -0.36
C THR A 278 -20.66 -0.59 -1.64
N SER A 279 -21.92 -0.19 -1.84
CA SER A 279 -22.64 -0.47 -3.10
C SER A 279 -21.94 0.14 -4.32
N ALA A 280 -21.30 1.31 -4.17
CA ALA A 280 -20.53 1.93 -5.24
C ALA A 280 -19.33 1.05 -5.67
N GLN A 281 -18.59 0.47 -4.71
CA GLN A 281 -17.49 -0.44 -5.00
C GLN A 281 -17.96 -1.72 -5.70
N LEU A 282 -19.06 -2.31 -5.22
CA LEU A 282 -19.65 -3.52 -5.79
C LEU A 282 -20.24 -3.29 -7.19
N SER A 283 -20.82 -2.10 -7.44
CA SER A 283 -21.37 -1.74 -8.75
C SER A 283 -20.30 -1.57 -9.84
N ALA A 284 -19.06 -1.32 -9.44
CA ALA A 284 -17.93 -1.10 -10.33
C ALA A 284 -17.13 -2.38 -10.63
N TRP A 285 -17.51 -3.51 -10.03
CA TRP A 285 -16.91 -4.80 -10.35
C TRP A 285 -17.26 -5.25 -11.76
N HIS A 286 -16.35 -6.03 -12.36
CA HIS A 286 -16.55 -6.68 -13.66
C HIS A 286 -16.57 -8.21 -13.52
N ASP A 287 -17.01 -8.90 -14.56
CA ASP A 287 -17.42 -10.31 -14.52
C ASP A 287 -16.40 -11.26 -13.85
N THR A 288 -15.11 -11.11 -14.17
CA THR A 288 -14.04 -11.96 -13.59
C THR A 288 -13.81 -11.78 -12.09
N GLN A 289 -14.33 -10.70 -11.48
CA GLN A 289 -14.20 -10.44 -10.05
C GLN A 289 -15.25 -11.21 -9.23
N LEU A 290 -16.47 -11.39 -9.76
CA LEU A 290 -17.47 -12.23 -9.11
C LEU A 290 -17.20 -13.73 -9.26
N ASP A 291 -16.50 -14.16 -10.31
CA ASP A 291 -16.00 -15.55 -10.41
C ASP A 291 -15.11 -15.92 -9.22
N GLY A 292 -14.46 -14.93 -8.60
CA GLY A 292 -13.67 -15.10 -7.38
C GLY A 292 -14.49 -15.32 -6.13
N LEU A 293 -15.74 -14.86 -6.04
CA LEU A 293 -16.52 -15.05 -4.82
C LEU A 293 -17.01 -16.49 -4.72
N SER A 294 -16.72 -17.15 -3.61
CA SER A 294 -17.33 -18.45 -3.33
C SER A 294 -18.85 -18.32 -3.17
N ALA A 295 -19.58 -19.42 -3.44
CA ALA A 295 -21.01 -19.49 -3.20
C ALA A 295 -21.36 -19.12 -1.74
N GLN A 296 -20.52 -19.50 -0.76
CA GLN A 296 -20.69 -19.11 0.63
C GLN A 296 -20.60 -17.59 0.82
N GLN A 297 -19.54 -16.95 0.29
CA GLN A 297 -19.35 -15.50 0.41
C GLN A 297 -20.53 -14.71 -0.19
N LEU A 298 -20.99 -15.09 -1.39
CA LEU A 298 -22.16 -14.46 -2.00
C LEU A 298 -23.44 -14.69 -1.18
N GLY A 299 -23.60 -15.91 -0.67
CA GLY A 299 -24.69 -16.34 0.22
C GLY A 299 -24.70 -15.62 1.56
N GLU A 300 -23.61 -14.97 1.98
CA GLU A 300 -23.50 -14.25 3.24
C GLU A 300 -23.67 -12.72 3.09
N LEU A 301 -23.44 -12.12 1.91
CA LEU A 301 -23.55 -10.65 1.66
C LEU A 301 -24.83 -10.00 2.21
N ALA A 302 -24.75 -8.76 2.71
CA ALA A 302 -25.94 -8.03 3.12
C ALA A 302 -26.87 -7.72 1.92
N ASN A 303 -28.19 -7.58 2.16
CA ASN A 303 -29.15 -7.26 1.09
C ASN A 303 -28.84 -5.95 0.36
N THR A 304 -28.34 -4.95 1.07
CA THR A 304 -27.90 -3.67 0.48
C THR A 304 -26.71 -3.82 -0.45
N GLN A 305 -25.85 -4.79 -0.21
CA GLN A 305 -24.69 -5.09 -1.03
C GLN A 305 -25.08 -5.89 -2.27
N LEU A 306 -25.94 -6.90 -2.11
CA LEU A 306 -26.54 -7.62 -3.23
C LEU A 306 -27.29 -6.67 -4.17
N ALA A 307 -28.02 -5.69 -3.63
CA ALA A 307 -28.68 -4.65 -4.44
C ALA A 307 -27.68 -3.68 -5.12
N GLY A 308 -26.45 -3.57 -4.60
CA GLY A 308 -25.39 -2.74 -5.17
C GLY A 308 -24.64 -3.40 -6.33
N LEU A 309 -24.74 -4.72 -6.49
CA LEU A 309 -24.20 -5.43 -7.65
C LEU A 309 -24.97 -5.01 -8.92
N SER A 310 -24.26 -4.64 -9.98
CA SER A 310 -24.91 -4.21 -11.22
C SER A 310 -25.68 -5.37 -11.86
N SER A 311 -26.78 -5.07 -12.56
CA SER A 311 -27.59 -6.11 -13.22
C SER A 311 -26.80 -6.88 -14.27
N ALA A 312 -25.84 -6.26 -14.93
CA ALA A 312 -25.00 -6.91 -15.95
C ALA A 312 -24.28 -8.17 -15.43
N ILE A 313 -23.89 -8.18 -14.15
CA ILE A 313 -23.08 -9.26 -13.57
C ILE A 313 -23.96 -10.43 -13.09
N PHE A 314 -25.27 -10.25 -12.91
CA PHE A 314 -26.15 -11.38 -12.54
C PHE A 314 -26.24 -12.44 -13.64
N GLY A 315 -26.03 -12.05 -14.90
CA GLY A 315 -25.96 -13.00 -16.01
C GLY A 315 -24.69 -13.86 -16.01
N SER A 316 -23.64 -13.47 -15.30
CA SER A 316 -22.37 -14.21 -15.22
C SER A 316 -22.22 -15.07 -13.97
N LEU A 317 -23.19 -15.04 -13.03
CA LEU A 317 -23.16 -15.87 -11.83
C LEU A 317 -23.24 -17.36 -12.18
N ALA A 318 -22.35 -18.16 -11.59
CA ALA A 318 -22.45 -19.61 -11.67
C ALA A 318 -23.69 -20.13 -10.93
N ASP A 319 -24.27 -21.23 -11.43
CA ASP A 319 -25.48 -21.83 -10.85
C ASP A 319 -25.32 -22.15 -9.34
N THR A 320 -24.12 -22.56 -8.91
CA THR A 320 -23.81 -22.82 -7.50
C THR A 320 -23.82 -21.56 -6.63
N GLN A 321 -23.38 -20.42 -7.18
CA GLN A 321 -23.42 -19.13 -6.49
C GLN A 321 -24.86 -18.60 -6.40
N LEU A 322 -25.66 -18.76 -7.46
CA LEU A 322 -27.07 -18.37 -7.41
C LEU A 322 -27.86 -19.26 -6.44
N GLY A 323 -27.58 -20.57 -6.43
CA GLY A 323 -28.18 -21.55 -5.53
C GLY A 323 -27.87 -21.32 -4.05
N SER A 324 -26.79 -20.61 -3.69
CA SER A 324 -26.48 -20.29 -2.30
C SER A 324 -27.25 -19.11 -1.73
N LEU A 325 -27.91 -18.31 -2.59
CA LEU A 325 -28.76 -17.22 -2.15
C LEU A 325 -30.07 -17.76 -1.55
N SER A 326 -30.41 -17.38 -0.33
CA SER A 326 -31.70 -17.76 0.26
C SER A 326 -32.88 -17.20 -0.54
N SER A 327 -34.06 -17.82 -0.44
CA SER A 327 -35.29 -17.30 -1.06
C SER A 327 -35.61 -15.87 -0.63
N ALA A 328 -35.29 -15.51 0.63
CA ALA A 328 -35.41 -14.15 1.13
C ALA A 328 -34.47 -13.15 0.43
N LYS A 329 -33.25 -13.56 0.05
CA LYS A 329 -32.31 -12.73 -0.72
C LYS A 329 -32.74 -12.60 -2.18
N ILE A 330 -33.16 -13.71 -2.79
CA ILE A 330 -33.72 -13.71 -4.14
C ILE A 330 -34.92 -12.75 -4.23
N ALA A 331 -35.83 -12.76 -3.24
CA ALA A 331 -36.97 -11.84 -3.17
C ALA A 331 -36.60 -10.35 -3.04
N LYS A 332 -35.34 -10.03 -2.71
CA LYS A 332 -34.82 -8.65 -2.60
C LYS A 332 -34.04 -8.19 -3.83
N LEU A 333 -33.79 -9.07 -4.80
CA LEU A 333 -33.18 -8.68 -6.07
C LEU A 333 -34.08 -7.68 -6.82
N SER A 334 -33.46 -6.69 -7.44
CA SER A 334 -34.21 -5.76 -8.31
C SER A 334 -34.76 -6.48 -9.54
N THR A 335 -35.79 -5.90 -10.16
CA THR A 335 -36.34 -6.41 -11.43
C THR A 335 -35.29 -6.44 -12.54
N GLY A 336 -34.37 -5.46 -12.57
CA GLY A 336 -33.25 -5.44 -13.51
C GLY A 336 -32.25 -6.58 -13.29
N GLN A 337 -31.92 -6.91 -12.04
CA GLN A 337 -31.05 -8.05 -11.71
C GLN A 337 -31.72 -9.38 -12.07
N MET A 338 -33.02 -9.53 -11.80
CA MET A 338 -33.78 -10.72 -12.19
C MET A 338 -33.86 -10.90 -13.71
N ALA A 339 -34.13 -9.81 -14.44
CA ALA A 339 -34.19 -9.81 -15.89
C ALA A 339 -32.84 -10.11 -16.56
N ALA A 340 -31.73 -9.93 -15.84
CA ALA A 340 -30.38 -10.21 -16.35
C ALA A 340 -29.91 -11.65 -16.14
N LEU A 341 -30.61 -12.47 -15.36
CA LEU A 341 -30.27 -13.89 -15.17
C LEU A 341 -30.38 -14.66 -16.50
N THR A 342 -29.50 -15.62 -16.74
CA THR A 342 -29.64 -16.49 -17.92
C THR A 342 -30.77 -17.50 -17.73
N SER A 343 -31.29 -18.07 -18.83
CA SER A 343 -32.28 -19.15 -18.76
C SER A 343 -31.77 -20.36 -17.97
N SER A 344 -30.48 -20.71 -18.06
CA SER A 344 -29.89 -21.77 -17.24
C SER A 344 -29.90 -21.42 -15.76
N ALA A 345 -29.59 -20.17 -15.41
CA ALA A 345 -29.62 -19.69 -14.03
C ALA A 345 -31.05 -19.73 -13.45
N ILE A 346 -32.07 -19.35 -14.23
CA ILE A 346 -33.48 -19.47 -13.83
C ILE A 346 -33.86 -20.94 -13.60
N TYR A 347 -33.46 -21.83 -14.51
CA TYR A 347 -33.69 -23.27 -14.35
C TYR A 347 -32.99 -23.83 -13.09
N ALA A 348 -31.81 -23.33 -12.75
CA ALA A 348 -31.02 -23.77 -11.59
C ALA A 348 -31.58 -23.31 -10.23
N LEU A 349 -32.54 -22.37 -10.19
CA LEU A 349 -33.17 -21.95 -8.94
C LEU A 349 -33.86 -23.13 -8.23
N SER A 350 -33.77 -23.20 -6.91
CA SER A 350 -34.58 -24.13 -6.13
C SER A 350 -36.06 -23.73 -6.15
N VAL A 351 -36.94 -24.71 -5.91
CA VAL A 351 -38.39 -24.47 -5.76
C VAL A 351 -38.68 -23.41 -4.68
N SER A 352 -37.93 -23.41 -3.57
CA SER A 352 -38.08 -22.40 -2.51
C SER A 352 -37.71 -20.99 -2.98
N GLN A 353 -36.66 -20.86 -3.80
CA GLN A 353 -36.26 -19.57 -4.37
C GLN A 353 -37.30 -19.06 -5.40
N VAL A 354 -37.80 -19.92 -6.28
CA VAL A 354 -38.87 -19.57 -7.23
C VAL A 354 -40.14 -19.13 -6.49
N ASN A 355 -40.54 -19.86 -5.45
CA ASN A 355 -41.70 -19.48 -4.62
C ASN A 355 -41.50 -18.16 -3.88
N GLY A 356 -40.24 -17.78 -3.60
CA GLY A 356 -39.90 -16.49 -3.00
C GLY A 356 -40.00 -15.30 -3.97
N LEU A 357 -40.11 -15.52 -5.28
CA LEU A 357 -40.14 -14.44 -6.27
C LEU A 357 -41.38 -13.57 -6.11
N THR A 358 -41.17 -12.25 -6.13
CA THR A 358 -42.27 -11.29 -6.11
C THR A 358 -42.97 -11.21 -7.47
N SER A 359 -44.23 -10.75 -7.49
CA SER A 359 -44.96 -10.51 -8.74
C SER A 359 -44.22 -9.56 -9.68
N ALA A 360 -43.55 -8.53 -9.15
CA ALA A 360 -42.76 -7.60 -9.96
C ALA A 360 -41.53 -8.26 -10.59
N GLN A 361 -40.84 -9.15 -9.86
CA GLN A 361 -39.69 -9.89 -10.38
C GLN A 361 -40.10 -10.85 -11.50
N LEU A 362 -41.22 -11.57 -11.34
CA LEU A 362 -41.75 -12.46 -12.39
C LEU A 362 -42.19 -11.69 -13.64
N GLN A 363 -42.79 -10.52 -13.46
CA GLN A 363 -43.17 -9.65 -14.58
C GLN A 363 -41.96 -9.10 -15.35
N ALA A 364 -40.80 -9.01 -14.71
CA ALA A 364 -39.57 -8.54 -15.33
C ALA A 364 -38.84 -9.63 -16.14
N LEU A 365 -39.21 -10.91 -15.97
CA LEU A 365 -38.62 -12.01 -16.73
C LEU A 365 -39.14 -12.03 -18.17
N THR A 366 -38.23 -12.34 -19.09
CA THR A 366 -38.50 -12.57 -20.50
C THR A 366 -39.25 -13.88 -20.73
N SER A 367 -39.86 -14.03 -21.91
CA SER A 367 -40.51 -15.28 -22.33
C SER A 367 -39.55 -16.47 -22.30
N THR A 368 -38.29 -16.29 -22.71
CA THR A 368 -37.28 -17.35 -22.70
C THR A 368 -36.83 -17.74 -21.29
N GLN A 369 -36.81 -16.80 -20.34
CA GLN A 369 -36.51 -17.10 -18.94
C GLN A 369 -37.65 -17.85 -18.25
N ILE A 370 -38.90 -17.44 -18.45
CA ILE A 370 -40.05 -18.17 -17.88
C ILE A 370 -40.17 -19.57 -18.49
N ALA A 371 -39.96 -19.71 -19.81
CA ALA A 371 -39.96 -21.01 -20.47
C ALA A 371 -38.81 -21.94 -20.02
N ALA A 372 -37.79 -21.38 -19.35
CA ALA A 372 -36.71 -22.16 -18.76
C ALA A 372 -37.05 -22.70 -17.36
N LEU A 373 -38.19 -22.34 -16.76
CA LEU A 373 -38.62 -22.95 -15.51
C LEU A 373 -38.89 -24.44 -15.72
N SER A 374 -38.43 -25.26 -14.79
CA SER A 374 -38.73 -26.68 -14.74
C SER A 374 -40.19 -26.93 -14.37
N VAL A 375 -40.71 -28.12 -14.69
CA VAL A 375 -42.07 -28.53 -14.32
C VAL A 375 -42.30 -28.40 -12.81
N THR A 376 -41.32 -28.81 -11.98
CA THR A 376 -41.44 -28.74 -10.51
C THR A 376 -41.42 -27.31 -9.98
N GLN A 377 -40.74 -26.38 -10.67
CA GLN A 377 -40.79 -24.96 -10.33
C GLN A 377 -42.14 -24.32 -10.71
N LEU A 378 -42.70 -24.69 -11.87
CA LEU A 378 -44.00 -24.21 -12.33
C LEU A 378 -45.15 -24.69 -11.42
N ASP A 379 -45.14 -25.97 -11.06
CA ASP A 379 -46.13 -26.57 -10.14
C ASP A 379 -46.15 -25.87 -8.77
N ALA A 380 -45.01 -25.31 -8.35
CA ALA A 380 -44.86 -24.68 -7.05
C ALA A 380 -45.36 -23.22 -6.99
N LEU A 381 -45.58 -22.58 -8.15
CA LEU A 381 -46.00 -21.17 -8.21
C LEU A 381 -47.35 -20.92 -7.54
N SER A 382 -47.41 -19.90 -6.70
CA SER A 382 -48.65 -19.43 -6.11
C SER A 382 -49.57 -18.78 -7.16
N VAL A 383 -50.87 -18.70 -6.82
CA VAL A 383 -51.88 -18.05 -7.68
C VAL A 383 -51.50 -16.61 -8.04
N ALA A 384 -50.93 -15.85 -7.09
CA ALA A 384 -50.50 -14.48 -7.35
C ALA A 384 -49.32 -14.39 -8.32
N GLN A 385 -48.42 -15.37 -8.27
CA GLN A 385 -47.27 -15.47 -9.17
C GLN A 385 -47.69 -15.87 -10.59
N VAL A 386 -48.58 -16.85 -10.72
CA VAL A 386 -49.17 -17.24 -12.03
C VAL A 386 -49.88 -16.06 -12.68
N LYS A 387 -50.71 -15.32 -11.91
CA LYS A 387 -51.36 -14.08 -12.41
C LYS A 387 -50.34 -13.02 -12.84
N ALA A 388 -49.23 -12.88 -12.12
CA ALA A 388 -48.20 -11.92 -12.46
C ALA A 388 -47.53 -12.24 -13.80
N ILE A 389 -47.21 -13.52 -14.05
CA ILE A 389 -46.67 -13.99 -15.34
C ILE A 389 -47.69 -13.76 -16.47
N ALA A 390 -48.96 -14.09 -16.24
CA ALA A 390 -50.01 -13.85 -17.24
C ALA A 390 -50.17 -12.37 -17.60
N THR A 391 -50.04 -11.48 -16.60
CA THR A 391 -50.22 -10.04 -16.78
C THR A 391 -49.06 -9.41 -17.56
N SER A 392 -47.81 -9.83 -17.34
CA SER A 392 -46.67 -9.29 -18.11
C SER A 392 -46.77 -9.65 -19.60
N TRP A 393 -47.49 -10.72 -19.95
CA TRP A 393 -47.56 -11.23 -21.32
C TRP A 393 -48.80 -10.80 -22.09
N ASN A 394 -49.84 -10.35 -21.39
CA ASN A 394 -51.06 -9.79 -22.01
C ASN A 394 -50.82 -8.49 -22.81
N GLY A 395 -49.64 -7.86 -22.71
CA GLY A 395 -49.22 -6.76 -23.60
C GLY A 395 -48.81 -7.22 -25.01
N THR A 396 -48.68 -8.53 -25.24
CA THR A 396 -48.42 -9.14 -26.55
C THR A 396 -49.61 -10.06 -26.83
N THR A 397 -50.65 -9.55 -27.50
CA THR A 397 -51.84 -10.35 -27.89
C THR A 397 -51.42 -11.68 -28.50
N ARG A 398 -51.65 -12.79 -27.79
CA ARG A 398 -51.68 -14.13 -28.39
C ARG A 398 -52.77 -15.01 -27.80
N ASN A 399 -53.43 -15.67 -28.74
CA ASN A 399 -54.53 -16.58 -28.58
C ASN A 399 -53.98 -17.93 -28.08
N PHE A 400 -54.36 -18.37 -26.87
CA PHE A 400 -53.87 -19.60 -26.21
C PHE A 400 -54.24 -20.91 -26.94
N GLN A 401 -54.88 -20.84 -28.11
CA GLN A 401 -55.45 -21.99 -28.83
C GLN A 401 -54.48 -22.68 -29.80
N THR A 402 -53.33 -22.12 -30.16
CA THR A 402 -52.45 -22.73 -31.18
C THR A 402 -51.02 -22.95 -30.72
N GLY A 403 -50.67 -24.20 -30.38
CA GLY A 403 -49.39 -24.91 -30.54
C GLY A 403 -48.06 -24.30 -30.02
N GLN A 404 -47.84 -23.00 -30.12
CA GLN A 404 -46.63 -22.31 -29.68
C GLN A 404 -46.67 -21.93 -28.19
N ASP A 405 -47.87 -21.79 -27.60
CA ASP A 405 -48.08 -21.45 -26.19
C ASP A 405 -48.36 -22.69 -25.30
N ALA A 406 -48.32 -23.89 -25.89
CA ALA A 406 -48.60 -25.17 -25.23
C ALA A 406 -47.60 -25.53 -24.11
N TRP A 407 -46.45 -24.86 -24.04
CA TRP A 407 -45.50 -25.05 -22.94
C TRP A 407 -45.99 -24.40 -21.64
N MET A 408 -46.86 -23.37 -21.70
CA MET A 408 -47.53 -22.83 -20.49
C MET A 408 -48.45 -23.87 -19.84
N LEU A 409 -49.00 -24.82 -20.61
CA LEU A 409 -49.87 -25.91 -20.12
C LEU A 409 -49.10 -27.15 -19.65
N ARG A 410 -47.78 -27.22 -19.82
CA ARG A 410 -46.97 -28.34 -19.31
C ARG A 410 -46.57 -28.04 -17.86
N GLY A 411 -47.34 -28.58 -16.91
CA GLY A 411 -47.02 -28.47 -15.47
C GLY A 411 -47.72 -27.33 -14.74
N ILE A 412 -48.89 -26.90 -15.20
CA ILE A 412 -49.85 -26.18 -14.36
C ILE A 412 -50.98 -27.13 -14.02
N THR A 413 -51.31 -27.19 -12.74
CA THR A 413 -52.44 -27.97 -12.23
C THR A 413 -53.76 -27.44 -12.82
N ASP A 414 -54.78 -28.30 -12.92
CA ASP A 414 -56.14 -27.90 -13.36
C ASP A 414 -56.67 -26.68 -12.58
N THR A 415 -56.25 -26.53 -11.31
CA THR A 415 -56.58 -25.37 -10.46
C THR A 415 -55.91 -24.10 -10.96
N GLN A 416 -54.65 -24.14 -11.38
CA GLN A 416 -53.94 -23.00 -11.95
C GLN A 416 -54.49 -22.62 -13.34
N ILE A 417 -54.85 -23.61 -14.16
CA ILE A 417 -55.53 -23.41 -15.45
C ILE A 417 -56.87 -22.67 -15.25
N THR A 418 -57.70 -23.16 -14.33
CA THR A 418 -58.99 -22.53 -14.00
C THR A 418 -58.83 -21.08 -13.51
N LEU A 419 -57.74 -20.78 -12.81
CA LEU A 419 -57.44 -19.44 -12.31
C LEU A 419 -56.84 -18.50 -13.37
N LEU A 420 -56.12 -19.04 -14.35
CA LEU A 420 -55.67 -18.31 -15.55
C LEU A 420 -56.88 -17.90 -16.40
N ASP A 421 -57.81 -18.83 -16.62
CA ASP A 421 -59.08 -18.56 -17.29
C ASP A 421 -59.90 -17.51 -16.53
N ALA A 422 -60.01 -17.62 -15.20
CA ALA A 422 -60.70 -16.63 -14.38
C ALA A 422 -60.01 -15.25 -14.34
N ALA A 423 -58.69 -15.18 -14.52
CA ALA A 423 -57.96 -13.92 -14.60
C ALA A 423 -58.12 -13.25 -15.98
N HIS A 424 -58.12 -14.04 -17.06
CA HIS A 424 -58.47 -13.59 -18.40
C HIS A 424 -59.89 -13.00 -18.44
N ASP A 425 -60.85 -13.67 -17.80
CA ASP A 425 -62.25 -13.22 -17.73
C ASP A 425 -62.45 -11.93 -16.92
N SER A 426 -61.51 -11.54 -16.06
CA SER A 426 -61.60 -10.30 -15.26
C SER A 426 -61.21 -9.02 -16.02
N GLY A 427 -60.81 -9.12 -17.30
CA GLY A 427 -60.27 -7.99 -18.07
C GLY A 427 -60.83 -7.74 -19.49
N SER A 428 -61.61 -8.65 -20.08
CA SER A 428 -62.26 -8.39 -21.38
C SER A 428 -63.38 -9.38 -21.64
N SER A 429 -64.61 -8.88 -21.77
CA SER A 429 -65.72 -9.65 -22.34
C SER A 429 -65.46 -9.96 -23.81
N ALA A 430 -65.14 -11.21 -24.15
CA ALA A 430 -65.48 -11.80 -25.45
C ALA A 430 -65.33 -13.34 -25.45
N MET A 431 -66.50 -14.01 -25.42
CA MET A 431 -66.85 -15.26 -26.10
C MET A 431 -66.03 -16.54 -25.87
N SER A 432 -66.67 -17.46 -25.15
CA SER A 432 -67.11 -18.79 -25.64
C SER A 432 -66.61 -19.17 -27.04
N VAL A 433 -65.83 -20.26 -27.12
CA VAL A 433 -65.92 -21.38 -28.10
C VAL A 433 -64.57 -22.12 -28.16
N LEU A 434 -64.55 -23.37 -27.68
CA LEU A 434 -63.88 -24.59 -28.22
C LEU A 434 -63.53 -25.60 -27.11
N PHE A 435 -64.52 -26.44 -26.80
CA PHE A 435 -64.31 -27.88 -26.61
C PHE A 435 -64.52 -28.58 -27.97
N ASP A 436 -63.91 -29.76 -28.14
CA ASP A 436 -63.76 -30.62 -29.34
C ASP A 436 -62.61 -30.19 -30.27
N VAL A 437 -61.45 -30.89 -30.31
CA VAL A 437 -61.20 -32.30 -30.64
C VAL A 437 -59.91 -32.79 -29.99
#